data_AF-A0A1W9TPY3-F1
#
_entry.id   AF-A0A1W9TPY3-F1
#
_cell.length_a   1.000
_cell.length_b   1.000
_cell.length_c   1.000
_cell.angle_alpha   90.00
_cell.angle_beta   90.00
_cell.angle_gamma   90.00
#
_symmetry.space_group_name_H-M   'P 1'
#
loop_
_entity.id
_entity.type
_entity.pdbx_description
1 polymer ?
#
loop_
_entity_poly.entity_id
_entity_poly.type
_entity_poly.pdbx_seq_one_letter_code
_entity_poly.pdbx_strand_id
1 'polypeptide(L)'
;MKIKNLDNLEGTIAYISPEQTGRMNRSLDYRTDFYSLGVTLYEILTGKLPFAEKNLMTVIHNHIAASPVSPVKRKNISWVTENEKRVFYYLSDIILKLMSKSAEDRYQSVFGLKHDFLLCLDLVQLKECKKNQGFKPGEKDISMYFKIPQKLYGREIELEFILDKFKRVCLGKKEFVLVAGYSGVGKSALVMEIYKSAAEKRGYFIQGKFDQFQRDIPYSAFTYAFAGLVKYILSETEDRIASWRERLCKALGYNGQIIIDLVPEMELLIGKQPELSKLGLDEVRNRFNTTVQDFIRALGGEEYSIVIFLDDLQWADS
;
A
#
# COMPACT_ATOMS: atom_id res chain seq x y z
N MET A 1 8.07 -5.93 12.76
CA MET A 1 9.45 -6.01 12.22
C MET A 1 9.56 -4.95 11.12
N LYS A 2 10.29 -3.85 11.33
CA LYS A 2 10.53 -2.84 10.27
C LYS A 2 11.51 -3.47 9.26
N ILE A 3 11.10 -3.55 7.99
CA ILE A 3 11.84 -4.25 6.94
C ILE A 3 13.14 -3.49 6.63
N LYS A 4 14.29 -4.13 6.84
CA LYS A 4 15.64 -3.54 6.75
C LYS A 4 16.49 -3.98 5.54
N ASN A 5 16.03 -4.90 4.69
CA ASN A 5 16.80 -5.37 3.52
C ASN A 5 15.87 -5.89 2.41
N LEU A 6 15.99 -5.36 1.19
CA LEU A 6 15.11 -5.68 0.05
C LEU A 6 15.52 -6.92 -0.76
N ASP A 7 16.79 -7.32 -0.78
CA ASP A 7 17.29 -8.31 -1.75
C ASP A 7 17.01 -9.78 -1.38
N ASN A 8 16.73 -10.10 -0.10
CA ASN A 8 16.35 -11.44 0.35
C ASN A 8 14.81 -11.65 0.39
N LEU A 9 14.03 -10.71 -0.13
CA LEU A 9 12.58 -10.65 0.07
C LEU A 9 11.74 -11.04 -1.15
N GLU A 10 12.29 -11.27 -2.34
CA GLU A 10 11.47 -11.55 -3.54
C GLU A 10 10.47 -12.70 -3.32
N GLY A 11 10.89 -13.75 -2.60
CA GLY A 11 9.99 -14.85 -2.19
C GLY A 11 9.03 -14.48 -1.06
N THR A 12 9.47 -13.72 -0.04
CA THR A 12 8.64 -13.35 1.12
C THR A 12 7.57 -12.31 0.78
N ILE A 13 7.84 -11.42 -0.18
CA ILE A 13 6.92 -10.36 -0.62
C ILE A 13 5.64 -10.95 -1.19
N ALA A 14 5.72 -12.08 -1.90
CA ALA A 14 4.55 -12.72 -2.48
C ALA A 14 3.50 -13.12 -1.43
N TYR A 15 3.90 -13.26 -0.17
CA TYR A 15 3.05 -13.65 0.97
C TYR A 15 2.80 -12.50 1.95
N ILE A 16 3.22 -11.27 1.63
CA ILE A 16 3.14 -10.13 2.54
C ILE A 16 1.67 -9.71 2.74
N SER A 17 1.30 -9.45 3.98
CA SER A 17 -0.01 -8.86 4.28
C SER A 17 -0.06 -7.38 3.89
N PRO A 18 -1.25 -6.84 3.58
CA PRO A 18 -1.44 -5.43 3.24
C PRO A 18 -0.83 -4.47 4.27
N GLU A 19 -0.99 -4.74 5.56
CA GLU A 19 -0.48 -3.91 6.65
C GLU A 19 1.05 -3.99 6.82
N GLN A 20 1.67 -5.13 6.51
CA GLN A 20 3.14 -5.30 6.55
C GLN A 20 3.87 -4.49 5.47
N THR A 21 3.15 -4.03 4.45
CA THR A 21 3.72 -3.14 3.43
C THR A 21 4.11 -1.77 3.99
N GLY A 22 3.72 -1.45 5.23
CA GLY A 22 3.95 -0.16 5.89
C GLY A 22 3.11 0.98 5.32
N ARG A 23 2.19 0.65 4.42
CA ARG A 23 1.37 1.60 3.64
C ARG A 23 -0.09 1.67 4.09
N MET A 24 -0.45 0.85 5.08
CA MET A 24 -1.71 0.99 5.79
C MET A 24 -1.44 1.52 7.18
N ASN A 25 -2.25 2.46 7.67
CA ASN A 25 -2.18 2.91 9.05
C ASN A 25 -2.84 1.89 9.99
N ARG A 26 -2.29 0.68 10.01
CA ARG A 26 -2.80 -0.45 10.75
C ARG A 26 -1.72 -1.06 11.62
N SER A 27 -2.06 -1.35 12.87
CA SER A 27 -1.16 -2.09 13.76
C SER A 27 -0.95 -3.51 13.22
N LEU A 28 0.31 -3.94 13.16
CA LEU A 28 0.64 -5.33 12.85
C LEU A 28 0.24 -6.22 14.02
N ASP A 29 -0.53 -7.27 13.74
CA ASP A 29 -0.90 -8.30 14.71
C ASP A 29 -0.91 -9.70 14.06
N TYR A 30 -1.26 -10.73 14.83
CA TYR A 30 -1.25 -12.13 14.36
C TYR A 30 -2.11 -12.40 13.12
N ARG A 31 -3.07 -11.53 12.75
CA ARG A 31 -3.92 -11.70 11.56
C ARG A 31 -3.15 -11.45 10.26
N THR A 32 -1.96 -10.88 10.36
CA THR A 32 -0.97 -10.88 9.30
C THR A 32 -0.59 -12.31 8.88
N ASP A 33 -0.38 -13.22 9.84
CA ASP A 33 -0.03 -14.61 9.55
C ASP A 33 -1.19 -15.36 8.88
N PHE A 34 -2.43 -15.02 9.22
CA PHE A 34 -3.61 -15.55 8.52
C PHE A 34 -3.64 -15.14 7.05
N TYR A 35 -3.21 -13.92 6.72
CA TYR A 35 -3.12 -13.49 5.34
C TYR A 35 -2.05 -14.28 4.58
N SER A 36 -0.84 -14.38 5.15
CA SER A 36 0.26 -15.13 4.56
C SER A 36 -0.10 -16.61 4.38
N LEU A 37 -0.76 -17.22 5.36
CA LEU A 37 -1.32 -18.57 5.25
C LEU A 37 -2.34 -18.68 4.12
N GLY A 38 -3.23 -17.69 3.97
CA GLY A 38 -4.18 -17.62 2.86
C GLY A 38 -3.49 -17.64 1.49
N VAL A 39 -2.42 -16.86 1.32
CA VAL A 39 -1.60 -16.87 0.10
C VAL A 39 -0.95 -18.24 -0.13
N THR A 40 -0.36 -18.84 0.91
CA THR A 40 0.25 -20.17 0.82
C THR A 40 -0.77 -21.23 0.40
N LEU A 41 -1.95 -21.23 1.01
CA LEU A 41 -3.02 -22.16 0.66
C LEU A 41 -3.56 -21.92 -0.75
N TYR A 42 -3.65 -20.66 -1.18
CA TYR A 42 -4.01 -20.30 -2.55
C TYR A 42 -3.03 -20.94 -3.55
N GLU A 43 -1.74 -20.82 -3.29
CA GLU A 43 -0.70 -21.36 -4.15
C GLU A 43 -0.71 -22.89 -4.14
N ILE A 44 -0.85 -23.53 -2.98
CA ILE A 44 -0.98 -24.99 -2.89
C ILE A 44 -2.19 -25.49 -3.70
N LEU A 45 -3.33 -24.81 -3.58
CA LEU A 45 -4.57 -25.23 -4.22
C LEU A 45 -4.53 -25.05 -5.75
N THR A 46 -3.97 -23.92 -6.20
CA THR A 46 -4.01 -23.50 -7.62
C THR A 46 -2.72 -23.75 -8.39
N GLY A 47 -1.61 -24.04 -7.70
CA GLY A 47 -0.26 -24.13 -8.27
C GLY A 47 0.33 -22.78 -8.70
N LYS A 48 -0.30 -21.65 -8.36
CA LYS A 48 0.12 -20.31 -8.77
C LYS A 48 -0.08 -19.32 -7.63
N LEU A 49 0.79 -18.32 -7.53
CA LEU A 49 0.59 -17.19 -6.64
C LEU A 49 -0.67 -16.39 -6.99
N PRO A 50 -1.38 -15.84 -6.00
CA PRO A 50 -2.55 -15.00 -6.24
C PRO A 50 -2.20 -13.76 -7.07
N PHE A 51 -1.01 -13.19 -6.85
CA PHE A 51 -0.46 -12.06 -7.61
C PHE A 51 0.96 -12.43 -8.05
N ALA A 52 1.13 -12.70 -9.34
CA ALA A 52 2.39 -13.19 -9.92
C ALA A 52 2.99 -12.13 -10.87
N GLU A 53 3.28 -10.96 -10.33
CA GLU A 53 3.87 -9.85 -11.08
C GLU A 53 5.38 -9.79 -10.85
N LYS A 54 6.15 -9.41 -11.88
CA LYS A 54 7.62 -9.29 -11.77
C LYS A 54 8.03 -8.04 -11.00
N ASN A 55 7.23 -6.99 -11.10
CA ASN A 55 7.52 -5.71 -10.48
C ASN A 55 7.02 -5.72 -9.02
N LEU A 56 7.95 -5.55 -8.07
CA LEU A 56 7.71 -5.50 -6.63
C LEU A 56 6.54 -4.58 -6.26
N MET A 57 6.54 -3.38 -6.82
CA MET A 57 5.51 -2.39 -6.50
C MET A 57 4.13 -2.79 -6.98
N THR A 58 4.06 -3.49 -8.12
CA THR A 58 2.81 -4.05 -8.63
C THR A 58 2.30 -5.17 -7.73
N VAL A 59 3.20 -6.01 -7.20
CA VAL A 59 2.83 -7.05 -6.21
C VAL A 59 2.28 -6.41 -4.94
N ILE A 60 2.99 -5.42 -4.36
CA ILE A 60 2.55 -4.69 -3.15
C ILE A 60 1.19 -4.01 -3.39
N HIS A 61 1.04 -3.33 -4.53
CA HIS A 61 -0.23 -2.74 -4.95
C HIS A 61 -1.36 -3.79 -4.95
N ASN A 62 -1.13 -4.94 -5.57
CA ASN A 62 -2.12 -5.99 -5.67
C ASN A 62 -2.49 -6.56 -4.29
N HIS A 63 -1.53 -6.68 -3.38
CA HIS A 63 -1.80 -7.07 -2.01
C HIS A 63 -2.68 -6.04 -1.28
N ILE A 64 -2.54 -4.75 -1.53
CA ILE A 64 -3.33 -3.69 -0.88
C ILE A 64 -4.73 -3.56 -1.48
N ALA A 65 -4.83 -3.54 -2.81
CA ALA A 65 -6.05 -3.10 -3.51
C ALA A 65 -6.72 -4.19 -4.37
N ALA A 66 -5.94 -5.02 -5.07
CA ALA A 66 -6.50 -5.97 -6.03
C ALA A 66 -7.13 -7.20 -5.34
N SER A 67 -8.26 -7.68 -5.86
CA SER A 67 -8.82 -8.95 -5.42
C SER A 67 -8.15 -10.12 -6.16
N PRO A 68 -7.75 -11.20 -5.47
CA PRO A 68 -7.18 -12.37 -6.14
C PRO A 68 -8.25 -13.05 -7.00
N VAL A 69 -7.84 -13.66 -8.12
CA VAL A 69 -8.73 -14.51 -8.92
C VAL A 69 -9.18 -15.66 -8.04
N SER A 70 -10.49 -15.91 -7.89
CA SER A 70 -10.99 -17.03 -7.07
C SER A 70 -10.32 -18.36 -7.49
N PRO A 71 -9.87 -19.20 -6.52
CA PRO A 71 -9.30 -20.51 -6.82
C PRO A 71 -10.18 -21.37 -7.74
N VAL A 72 -11.50 -21.28 -7.60
CA VAL A 72 -12.51 -21.99 -8.42
C VAL A 72 -12.42 -21.61 -9.89
N LYS A 73 -12.17 -20.33 -10.18
CA LYS A 73 -12.02 -19.85 -11.55
C LYS A 73 -10.65 -20.21 -12.15
N ARG A 74 -9.64 -20.42 -11.30
CA ARG A 74 -8.26 -20.59 -11.73
C ARG A 74 -7.90 -22.04 -12.04
N LYS A 75 -8.48 -23.00 -11.32
CA LYS A 75 -8.23 -24.43 -11.52
C LYS A 75 -9.50 -25.12 -12.01
N ASN A 76 -9.42 -25.79 -13.14
CA ASN A 76 -10.52 -26.62 -13.63
C ASN A 76 -10.62 -27.91 -12.78
N ILE A 77 -11.79 -28.13 -12.19
CA ILE A 77 -12.11 -29.26 -11.31
C ILE A 77 -13.20 -30.15 -11.92
N SER A 78 -13.33 -30.19 -13.24
CA SER A 78 -14.35 -31.01 -13.92
C SER A 78 -14.22 -32.52 -13.68
N TRP A 79 -13.03 -32.98 -13.29
CA TRP A 79 -12.65 -34.40 -13.14
C TRP A 79 -12.87 -34.97 -11.73
N VAL A 80 -13.36 -34.19 -10.78
CA VAL A 80 -13.53 -34.63 -9.37
C VAL A 80 -15.00 -34.94 -9.04
N THR A 81 -15.22 -35.71 -7.98
CA THR A 81 -16.55 -36.06 -7.45
C THR A 81 -17.30 -34.82 -6.92
N GLU A 82 -18.62 -34.94 -6.74
CA GLU A 82 -19.45 -33.82 -6.26
C GLU A 82 -19.03 -33.33 -4.85
N ASN A 83 -18.60 -34.24 -3.97
CA ASN A 83 -18.11 -33.88 -2.64
C ASN A 83 -16.77 -33.14 -2.71
N GLU A 84 -15.85 -33.60 -3.57
CA GLU A 84 -14.58 -32.91 -3.78
C GLU A 84 -14.76 -31.51 -4.38
N LYS A 85 -15.75 -31.32 -5.26
CA LYS A 85 -16.12 -29.98 -5.75
C LYS A 85 -16.58 -29.08 -4.62
N ARG A 86 -17.45 -29.58 -3.72
CA ARG A 86 -17.91 -28.81 -2.54
C ARG A 86 -16.77 -28.42 -1.62
N VAL A 87 -15.88 -29.35 -1.31
CA VAL A 87 -14.67 -29.08 -0.52
C VAL A 87 -13.82 -28.02 -1.20
N PHE A 88 -13.67 -28.09 -2.53
CA PHE A 88 -12.94 -27.08 -3.28
C PHE A 88 -13.60 -25.69 -3.17
N TYR A 89 -14.94 -25.59 -3.25
CA TYR A 89 -15.66 -24.33 -3.03
C TYR A 89 -15.44 -23.80 -1.61
N TYR A 90 -15.53 -24.65 -0.58
CA TYR A 90 -15.36 -24.24 0.81
C TYR A 90 -13.93 -23.76 1.07
N LEU A 91 -12.92 -24.49 0.58
CA LEU A 91 -11.52 -24.07 0.65
C LEU A 91 -11.29 -22.75 -0.08
N SER A 92 -11.90 -22.56 -1.25
CA SER A 92 -11.84 -21.27 -1.96
C SER A 92 -12.38 -20.12 -1.10
N ASP A 93 -13.53 -20.30 -0.45
CA ASP A 93 -14.15 -19.27 0.39
C ASP A 93 -13.33 -18.98 1.66
N ILE A 94 -12.77 -20.02 2.30
CA ILE A 94 -11.84 -19.90 3.44
C ILE A 94 -10.60 -19.10 3.02
N ILE A 95 -9.98 -19.45 1.88
CA ILE A 95 -8.79 -18.77 1.34
C ILE A 95 -9.09 -17.29 1.06
N LEU A 96 -10.21 -16.99 0.42
CA LEU A 96 -10.61 -15.60 0.14
C LEU A 96 -10.86 -14.81 1.43
N LYS A 97 -11.46 -15.44 2.46
CA LYS A 97 -11.61 -14.80 3.78
C LYS A 97 -10.26 -14.53 4.43
N LEU A 98 -9.34 -15.49 4.46
CA LEU A 98 -7.97 -15.32 4.98
C LEU A 98 -7.23 -14.17 4.29
N MET A 99 -7.40 -14.04 2.97
CA MET A 99 -6.78 -13.01 2.15
C MET A 99 -7.56 -11.69 2.09
N SER A 100 -8.55 -11.48 2.96
CA SER A 100 -9.28 -10.21 3.02
C SER A 100 -8.32 -9.05 3.27
N LYS A 101 -8.52 -7.92 2.58
CA LYS A 101 -7.62 -6.77 2.70
C LYS A 101 -7.68 -6.17 4.10
N SER A 102 -8.89 -6.05 4.64
CA SER A 102 -9.12 -5.64 6.01
C SER A 102 -8.86 -6.82 6.97
N ALA A 103 -8.01 -6.62 7.97
CA ALA A 103 -7.75 -7.64 9.00
C ALA A 103 -9.00 -8.01 9.81
N GLU A 104 -9.95 -7.07 9.96
CA GLU A 104 -11.25 -7.27 10.60
C GLU A 104 -12.17 -8.22 9.83
N ASP A 105 -12.00 -8.33 8.51
CA ASP A 105 -12.83 -9.21 7.66
C ASP A 105 -12.24 -10.64 7.58
N ARG A 106 -10.98 -10.82 7.98
CA ARG A 106 -10.31 -12.12 8.09
C ARG A 106 -10.86 -12.94 9.26
N TYR A 107 -10.31 -14.14 9.45
CA TYR A 107 -10.52 -14.87 10.69
C TYR A 107 -9.93 -14.09 11.88
N GLN A 108 -10.68 -14.02 12.97
CA GLN A 108 -10.27 -13.38 14.22
C GLN A 108 -9.64 -14.40 15.17
N SER A 109 -9.87 -15.70 14.97
CA SER A 109 -9.28 -16.77 15.77
C SER A 109 -8.83 -17.96 14.92
N VAL A 110 -7.79 -18.67 15.41
CA VAL A 110 -7.36 -19.94 14.80
C VAL A 110 -8.42 -21.04 14.98
N PHE A 111 -9.28 -20.90 15.99
CA PHE A 111 -10.35 -21.86 16.28
C PHE A 111 -11.47 -21.79 15.25
N GLY A 112 -11.86 -20.58 14.82
CA GLY A 112 -12.80 -20.39 13.72
C GLY A 112 -12.25 -20.98 12.41
N LEU A 113 -10.97 -20.72 12.11
CA LEU A 113 -10.32 -21.30 10.93
C LEU A 113 -10.25 -22.84 11.01
N LYS A 114 -9.87 -23.39 12.16
CA LYS A 114 -9.83 -24.84 12.39
C LYS A 114 -11.20 -25.47 12.22
N HIS A 115 -12.26 -24.84 12.74
CA HIS A 115 -13.63 -25.34 12.59
C HIS A 115 -14.01 -25.49 11.12
N ASP A 116 -13.74 -24.46 10.30
CA ASP A 116 -14.06 -24.50 8.88
C ASP A 116 -13.24 -25.55 8.11
N PHE A 117 -11.99 -25.79 8.49
CA PHE A 117 -11.21 -26.90 7.92
C PHE A 117 -11.73 -28.28 8.33
N LEU A 118 -12.23 -28.44 9.57
CA LEU A 118 -12.86 -29.69 9.99
C LEU A 118 -14.14 -29.97 9.21
N LEU A 119 -14.95 -28.93 8.90
CA LEU A 119 -16.11 -29.08 8.02
C LEU A 119 -15.71 -29.59 6.63
N CYS A 120 -14.61 -29.08 6.06
CA CYS A 120 -14.06 -29.61 4.81
C CYS A 120 -13.63 -31.08 4.92
N LEU A 121 -12.98 -31.46 6.03
CA LEU A 121 -12.54 -32.84 6.25
C LEU A 121 -13.73 -33.80 6.38
N ASP A 122 -14.76 -33.41 7.14
CA ASP A 122 -15.98 -34.19 7.31
C ASP A 122 -16.67 -34.43 5.96
N LEU A 123 -16.70 -33.43 5.07
CA LEU A 123 -17.26 -33.58 3.72
C LEU A 123 -16.49 -34.56 2.83
N VAL A 124 -15.17 -34.69 3.00
CA VAL A 124 -14.38 -35.70 2.29
C VAL A 124 -14.68 -37.10 2.84
N GLN A 125 -14.88 -37.22 4.15
CA GLN A 125 -15.08 -38.51 4.83
C GLN A 125 -16.51 -39.06 4.68
N LEU A 126 -17.52 -38.18 4.62
CA LEU A 126 -18.92 -38.56 4.50
C LEU A 126 -19.29 -38.86 3.04
N LYS A 127 -19.68 -40.11 2.76
CA LYS A 127 -20.15 -40.54 1.42
C LYS A 127 -21.57 -40.07 1.07
N GLU A 128 -22.34 -39.61 2.06
CA GLU A 128 -23.69 -39.05 1.87
C GLU A 128 -23.79 -37.63 2.43
N CYS A 129 -24.31 -36.72 1.61
CA CYS A 129 -24.46 -35.31 1.98
C CYS A 129 -25.85 -35.01 2.56
N LYS A 130 -25.89 -34.30 3.70
CA LYS A 130 -27.08 -33.49 4.04
C LYS A 130 -27.20 -32.35 3.02
N LYS A 131 -28.42 -32.08 2.53
CA LYS A 131 -28.71 -31.02 1.55
C LYS A 131 -28.18 -29.66 2.03
N ASN A 132 -27.57 -28.92 1.09
CA ASN A 132 -27.06 -27.54 1.16
C ASN A 132 -27.47 -26.77 2.41
N GLN A 133 -26.61 -26.79 3.43
CA GLN A 133 -26.51 -25.66 4.33
C GLN A 133 -25.51 -24.70 3.69
N GLY A 134 -25.93 -23.45 3.44
CA GLY A 134 -25.06 -22.44 2.84
C GLY A 134 -23.81 -22.30 3.70
N PHE A 135 -22.64 -22.59 3.14
CA PHE A 135 -21.38 -22.42 3.85
C PHE A 135 -20.99 -20.95 3.83
N LYS A 136 -20.78 -20.39 5.03
CA LYS A 136 -20.24 -19.05 5.19
C LYS A 136 -18.98 -19.15 6.05
N PRO A 137 -17.81 -18.80 5.52
CA PRO A 137 -16.56 -18.93 6.27
C PRO A 137 -16.56 -18.04 7.51
N GLY A 138 -16.15 -18.59 8.64
CA GLY A 138 -16.05 -17.94 9.94
C GLY A 138 -17.37 -17.77 10.69
N GLU A 139 -18.40 -18.56 10.39
CA GLU A 139 -19.68 -18.49 11.13
C GLU A 139 -19.52 -18.84 12.62
N LYS A 140 -18.56 -19.69 12.96
CA LYS A 140 -18.19 -20.03 14.35
C LYS A 140 -16.90 -19.35 14.82
N ASP A 141 -16.49 -18.28 14.14
CA ASP A 141 -15.27 -17.55 14.49
C ASP A 141 -15.55 -16.51 15.57
N ILE A 142 -15.00 -16.75 16.76
CA ILE A 142 -15.16 -15.89 17.93
C ILE A 142 -13.79 -15.32 18.29
N SER A 143 -13.67 -13.99 18.32
CA SER A 143 -12.43 -13.34 18.73
C SER A 143 -12.13 -13.66 20.20
N MET A 144 -10.91 -14.13 20.46
CA MET A 144 -10.42 -14.35 21.84
C MET A 144 -9.93 -13.08 22.52
N TYR A 145 -9.73 -12.01 21.73
CA TYR A 145 -9.23 -10.74 22.20
C TYR A 145 -10.27 -9.65 21.96
N PHE A 146 -10.51 -8.82 22.96
CA PHE A 146 -11.20 -7.56 22.75
C PHE A 146 -10.28 -6.64 21.94
N LYS A 147 -10.65 -6.39 20.68
CA LYS A 147 -9.92 -5.49 19.78
C LYS A 147 -10.85 -4.37 19.37
N ILE A 148 -10.36 -3.14 19.49
CA ILE A 148 -11.03 -1.98 18.90
C ILE A 148 -10.79 -2.04 17.39
N PRO A 149 -11.85 -2.12 16.55
CA PRO A 149 -11.68 -2.11 15.10
C PRO A 149 -10.95 -0.83 14.66
N GLN A 150 -10.01 -0.94 13.73
CA GLN A 150 -9.36 0.24 13.13
C GLN A 150 -10.10 0.73 11.88
N LYS A 151 -11.38 0.34 11.74
CA LYS A 151 -12.26 0.79 10.68
C LYS A 151 -12.67 2.24 10.94
N LEU A 152 -12.66 3.07 9.90
CA LEU A 152 -13.20 4.42 9.96
C LEU A 152 -14.74 4.35 10.03
N TYR A 153 -15.33 4.98 11.04
CA TYR A 153 -16.80 5.06 11.23
C TYR A 153 -17.24 6.52 11.27
N GLY A 154 -18.36 6.85 10.63
CA GLY A 154 -18.97 8.18 10.75
C GLY A 154 -18.18 9.29 10.07
N ARG A 155 -17.34 8.93 9.10
CA ARG A 155 -16.46 9.83 8.33
C ARG A 155 -16.68 9.69 6.83
N GLU A 156 -17.84 9.15 6.45
CA GLU A 156 -18.16 8.84 5.06
C GLU A 156 -18.19 10.11 4.21
N ILE A 157 -18.69 11.22 4.77
CA ILE A 157 -18.76 12.52 4.10
C ILE A 157 -17.36 13.10 3.85
N GLU A 158 -16.50 13.14 4.88
CA GLU A 158 -15.15 13.66 4.74
C GLU A 158 -14.30 12.78 3.82
N LEU A 159 -14.47 11.46 3.88
CA LEU A 159 -13.80 10.54 2.99
C LEU A 159 -14.25 10.75 1.53
N GLU A 160 -15.56 10.87 1.29
CA GLU A 160 -16.10 11.14 -0.03
C GLU A 160 -15.58 12.47 -0.60
N PHE A 161 -15.51 13.52 0.24
CA PHE A 161 -14.94 14.80 -0.13
C PHE A 161 -13.49 14.68 -0.62
N ILE A 162 -12.63 13.97 0.12
CA ILE A 162 -11.23 13.83 -0.27
C ILE A 162 -11.10 12.92 -1.51
N LEU A 163 -11.92 11.87 -1.62
CA LEU A 163 -11.93 11.00 -2.79
C LEU A 163 -12.40 11.72 -4.05
N ASP A 164 -13.38 12.62 -3.98
CA ASP A 164 -13.78 13.45 -5.12
C ASP A 164 -12.63 14.32 -5.62
N LYS A 165 -11.90 14.94 -4.68
CA LYS A 165 -10.69 15.73 -4.99
C LYS A 165 -9.61 14.87 -5.65
N PHE A 166 -9.37 13.68 -5.12
CA PHE A 166 -8.41 12.75 -5.71
C PHE A 166 -8.81 12.32 -7.14
N LYS A 167 -10.10 12.10 -7.42
CA LYS A 167 -10.60 11.81 -8.77
C LYS A 167 -10.30 12.96 -9.74
N ARG A 168 -10.45 14.22 -9.31
CA ARG A 168 -10.09 15.39 -10.15
C ARG A 168 -8.60 15.45 -10.44
N VAL A 169 -7.75 15.08 -9.48
CA VAL A 169 -6.30 14.98 -9.69
C VAL A 169 -5.96 13.92 -10.75
N CYS A 170 -6.65 12.78 -10.72
CA CYS A 170 -6.52 11.75 -11.76
C CYS A 170 -6.92 12.24 -13.17
N LEU A 171 -7.71 13.32 -13.26
CA LEU A 171 -8.08 13.99 -14.52
C LEU A 171 -7.12 15.15 -14.88
N GLY A 172 -5.95 15.23 -14.23
CA GLY A 172 -4.91 16.23 -14.51
C GLY A 172 -5.07 17.55 -13.75
N LYS A 173 -6.00 17.66 -12.79
CA LYS A 173 -6.11 18.84 -11.92
C LYS A 173 -5.08 18.79 -10.78
N LYS A 174 -4.86 19.94 -10.15
CA LYS A 174 -4.07 20.09 -8.92
C LYS A 174 -5.04 20.46 -7.81
N GLU A 175 -5.02 19.72 -6.72
CA GLU A 175 -5.90 19.95 -5.58
C GLU A 175 -5.07 20.05 -4.30
N PHE A 176 -5.51 20.89 -3.37
CA PHE A 176 -4.92 21.03 -2.05
C PHE A 176 -6.02 20.83 -1.02
N VAL A 177 -5.78 19.97 -0.03
CA VAL A 177 -6.75 19.64 1.01
C VAL A 177 -6.10 19.84 2.38
N LEU A 178 -6.72 20.65 3.22
CA LEU A 178 -6.33 20.84 4.61
C LEU A 178 -7.26 20.05 5.51
N VAL A 179 -6.71 19.14 6.33
CA VAL A 179 -7.47 18.38 7.32
C VAL A 179 -7.19 18.97 8.70
N ALA A 180 -8.14 19.72 9.24
CA ALA A 180 -8.04 20.38 10.54
C ALA A 180 -8.93 19.72 11.59
N GLY A 181 -8.52 19.79 12.86
CA GLY A 181 -9.27 19.23 13.99
C GLY A 181 -8.38 18.96 15.19
N TYR A 182 -9.00 18.66 16.33
CA TYR A 182 -8.29 18.38 17.59
C TYR A 182 -7.30 17.21 17.47
N SER A 183 -6.30 17.19 18.35
CA SER A 183 -5.38 16.06 18.44
C SER A 183 -6.16 14.77 18.79
N GLY A 184 -5.76 13.64 18.20
CA GLY A 184 -6.41 12.34 18.45
C GLY A 184 -7.79 12.14 17.79
N VAL A 185 -8.36 13.13 17.09
CA VAL A 185 -9.69 13.02 16.46
C VAL A 185 -9.74 12.10 15.21
N GLY A 186 -8.61 11.50 14.84
CA GLY A 186 -8.50 10.57 13.71
C GLY A 186 -8.14 11.19 12.36
N LYS A 187 -7.54 12.39 12.33
CA LYS A 187 -7.14 13.07 11.07
C LYS A 187 -6.24 12.21 10.18
N SER A 188 -5.15 11.68 10.74
CA SER A 188 -4.21 10.82 10.01
C SER A 188 -4.88 9.51 9.58
N ALA A 189 -5.84 8.99 10.37
CA ALA A 189 -6.61 7.80 9.99
C ALA A 189 -7.51 8.06 8.76
N LEU A 190 -8.18 9.21 8.71
CA LEU A 190 -8.99 9.63 7.57
C LEU A 190 -8.15 9.74 6.28
N VAL A 191 -6.99 10.40 6.34
CA VAL A 191 -6.13 10.58 5.16
C VAL A 191 -5.58 9.25 4.66
N MET A 192 -5.25 8.33 5.56
CA MET A 192 -4.68 7.03 5.18
C MET A 192 -5.67 6.12 4.46
N GLU A 193 -6.99 6.37 4.53
CA GLU A 193 -7.97 5.67 3.68
C GLU A 193 -7.82 6.00 2.18
N ILE A 194 -7.30 7.19 1.84
CA ILE A 194 -7.02 7.58 0.44
C ILE A 194 -5.95 6.68 -0.16
N TYR A 195 -5.06 6.12 0.66
CA TYR A 195 -3.99 5.25 0.21
C TYR A 195 -4.52 4.12 -0.68
N LYS A 196 -5.65 3.51 -0.30
CA LYS A 196 -6.27 2.42 -1.06
C LYS A 196 -6.67 2.87 -2.47
N SER A 197 -7.34 4.01 -2.58
CA SER A 197 -7.76 4.57 -3.87
C SER A 197 -6.59 5.10 -4.70
N ALA A 198 -5.56 5.64 -4.05
CA ALA A 198 -4.33 6.05 -4.73
C ALA A 198 -3.58 4.84 -5.30
N ALA A 199 -3.49 3.76 -4.53
CA ALA A 199 -2.93 2.50 -4.98
C ALA A 199 -3.68 1.98 -6.22
N GLU A 200 -5.01 1.87 -6.17
CA GLU A 200 -5.85 1.37 -7.28
C GLU A 200 -5.60 2.09 -8.63
N LYS A 201 -5.18 3.36 -8.60
CA LYS A 201 -4.90 4.18 -9.78
C LYS A 201 -3.41 4.26 -10.13
N ARG A 202 -2.58 3.35 -9.59
CA ARG A 202 -1.11 3.34 -9.74
C ARG A 202 -0.46 4.68 -9.35
N GLY A 203 -1.06 5.39 -8.40
CA GLY A 203 -0.52 6.64 -7.88
C GLY A 203 0.54 6.40 -6.81
N TYR A 204 1.50 7.31 -6.70
CA TYR A 204 2.45 7.33 -5.60
C TYR A 204 1.83 8.08 -4.43
N PHE A 205 1.79 7.45 -3.26
CA PHE A 205 1.44 8.11 -2.01
C PHE A 205 2.70 8.22 -1.16
N ILE A 206 3.08 9.45 -0.83
CA ILE A 206 4.25 9.75 -0.02
C ILE A 206 3.81 10.51 1.23
N GLN A 207 4.45 10.20 2.35
CA GLN A 207 4.12 10.80 3.63
C GLN A 207 5.35 11.44 4.26
N GLY A 208 5.19 12.70 4.67
CA GLY A 208 6.09 13.42 5.54
C GLY A 208 5.43 13.69 6.88
N LYS A 209 6.20 13.68 7.95
CA LYS A 209 5.70 14.06 9.28
C LYS A 209 6.67 15.07 9.89
N PHE A 210 6.16 16.20 10.37
CA PHE A 210 6.95 17.12 11.16
C PHE A 210 7.09 16.60 12.59
N ASP A 211 8.32 16.55 13.10
CA ASP A 211 8.61 16.15 14.47
C ASP A 211 8.81 17.40 15.34
N GLN A 212 8.09 17.45 16.46
CA GLN A 212 8.20 18.52 17.45
C GLN A 212 9.62 18.69 18.02
N PHE A 213 10.47 17.65 17.94
CA PHE A 213 11.84 17.63 18.43
C PHE A 213 12.92 17.86 17.36
N GLN A 214 12.55 17.96 16.08
CA GLN A 214 13.47 18.18 14.95
C GLN A 214 13.18 19.50 14.21
N ARG A 215 12.81 20.55 14.94
CA ARG A 215 12.50 21.88 14.36
C ARG A 215 13.71 22.59 13.74
N ASP A 216 14.91 22.10 14.02
CA ASP A 216 16.15 22.72 13.54
C ASP A 216 16.54 22.21 12.14
N ILE A 217 15.77 21.28 11.55
CA ILE A 217 16.00 20.75 10.19
C ILE A 217 14.89 21.27 9.26
N PRO A 218 15.18 22.31 8.47
CA PRO A 218 14.22 22.86 7.53
C PRO A 218 13.73 21.80 6.55
N TYR A 219 12.43 21.81 6.27
CA TYR A 219 11.78 20.93 5.29
C TYR A 219 11.91 19.43 5.61
N SER A 220 12.18 19.05 6.86
CA SER A 220 12.36 17.65 7.28
C SER A 220 11.25 16.71 6.82
N ALA A 221 9.97 17.10 6.98
CA ALA A 221 8.84 16.31 6.51
C ALA A 221 8.85 16.11 4.99
N PHE A 222 9.24 17.13 4.23
CA PHE A 222 9.39 17.05 2.78
C PHE A 222 10.51 16.06 2.43
N THR A 223 11.69 16.21 3.04
CA THR A 223 12.82 15.30 2.83
C THR A 223 12.45 13.84 3.08
N TYR A 224 11.77 13.55 4.19
CA TYR A 224 11.32 12.19 4.48
C TYR A 224 10.31 11.65 3.46
N ALA A 225 9.36 12.48 3.01
CA ALA A 225 8.37 12.07 2.02
C ALA A 225 9.05 11.68 0.69
N PHE A 226 9.96 12.51 0.20
CA PHE A 226 10.64 12.28 -1.08
C PHE A 226 11.73 11.21 -1.01
N ALA A 227 12.41 11.05 0.12
CA ALA A 227 13.29 9.89 0.34
C ALA A 227 12.53 8.56 0.19
N GLY A 228 11.28 8.52 0.68
CA GLY A 228 10.37 7.39 0.46
C GLY A 228 10.02 7.18 -1.02
N LEU A 229 9.79 8.27 -1.76
CA LEU A 229 9.55 8.21 -3.21
C LEU A 229 10.73 7.64 -3.98
N VAL A 230 11.95 8.07 -3.66
CA VAL A 230 13.15 7.60 -4.37
C VAL A 230 13.33 6.10 -4.17
N LYS A 231 13.18 5.60 -2.94
CA LYS A 231 13.24 4.16 -2.65
C LYS A 231 12.18 3.39 -3.42
N TYR A 232 10.99 3.97 -3.61
CA TYR A 232 9.96 3.39 -4.45
C TYR A 232 10.43 3.30 -5.90
N ILE A 233 10.87 4.41 -6.49
CA ILE A 233 11.26 4.48 -7.91
C ILE A 233 12.41 3.50 -8.19
N LEU A 234 13.40 3.43 -7.30
CA LEU A 234 14.54 2.52 -7.42
C LEU A 234 14.16 1.03 -7.31
N SER A 235 12.94 0.71 -6.85
CA SER A 235 12.43 -0.67 -6.80
C SER A 235 11.64 -1.07 -8.05
N GLU A 236 11.53 -0.18 -9.05
CA GLU A 236 10.90 -0.47 -10.33
C GLU A 236 11.88 -1.12 -11.33
N THR A 237 11.40 -1.40 -12.54
CA THR A 237 12.24 -1.96 -13.60
C THR A 237 13.26 -0.94 -14.10
N GLU A 238 14.39 -1.41 -14.64
CA GLU A 238 15.44 -0.53 -15.20
C GLU A 238 14.88 0.48 -16.21
N ASP A 239 13.95 0.06 -17.09
CA ASP A 239 13.31 0.96 -18.05
C ASP A 239 12.54 2.11 -17.38
N ARG A 240 11.88 1.83 -16.24
CA ARG A 240 11.14 2.83 -15.47
C ARG A 240 12.09 3.77 -14.75
N ILE A 241 13.15 3.23 -14.15
CA ILE A 241 14.20 4.02 -13.50
C ILE A 241 14.84 4.97 -14.52
N ALA A 242 15.17 4.48 -15.72
CA ALA A 242 15.73 5.28 -16.80
C ALA A 242 14.77 6.41 -17.24
N SER A 243 13.48 6.10 -17.41
CA SER A 243 12.46 7.09 -17.76
C SER A 243 12.32 8.18 -16.68
N TRP A 244 12.33 7.80 -15.40
CA TRP A 244 12.32 8.74 -14.28
C TRP A 244 13.58 9.62 -14.26
N ARG A 245 14.75 9.02 -14.45
CA ARG A 245 16.03 9.74 -14.51
C ARG A 245 16.01 10.78 -15.61
N GLU A 246 15.64 10.42 -16.84
CA GLU A 246 15.58 11.34 -17.98
C GLU A 246 14.65 12.51 -17.68
N ARG A 247 13.45 12.20 -17.18
CA ARG A 247 12.43 13.19 -16.86
C ARG A 247 12.88 14.19 -15.79
N LEU A 248 13.47 13.68 -14.71
CA LEU A 248 13.95 14.51 -13.60
C LEU A 248 15.17 15.34 -14.00
N CYS A 249 16.14 14.76 -14.69
CA CYS A 249 17.29 15.50 -15.20
C CYS A 249 16.87 16.62 -16.16
N LYS A 250 15.89 16.36 -17.04
CA LYS A 250 15.37 17.37 -17.96
C LYS A 250 14.68 18.53 -17.22
N ALA A 251 13.92 18.25 -16.17
CA ALA A 251 13.21 19.27 -15.41
C ALA A 251 14.14 20.08 -14.50
N LEU A 252 15.13 19.43 -13.88
CA LEU A 252 16.04 20.07 -12.94
C LEU A 252 17.19 20.80 -13.63
N GLY A 253 17.58 20.37 -14.84
CA GLY A 253 18.71 20.94 -15.57
C GLY A 253 19.98 20.97 -14.70
N TYR A 254 20.64 22.13 -14.64
CA TYR A 254 21.86 22.34 -13.84
C TYR A 254 21.59 22.59 -12.34
N ASN A 255 20.33 22.49 -11.90
CA ASN A 255 19.94 22.76 -10.52
C ASN A 255 19.73 21.48 -9.69
N GLY A 256 20.04 20.30 -10.25
CA GLY A 256 19.81 19.02 -9.58
C GLY A 256 20.47 18.90 -8.20
N GLN A 257 21.62 19.55 -7.99
CA GLN A 257 22.33 19.53 -6.71
C GLN A 257 21.46 20.08 -5.56
N ILE A 258 20.61 21.08 -5.81
CA ILE A 258 19.71 21.64 -4.79
C ILE A 258 18.75 20.58 -4.22
N ILE A 259 18.26 19.69 -5.10
CA ILE A 259 17.35 18.62 -4.70
C ILE A 259 18.11 17.50 -3.99
N ILE A 260 19.36 17.23 -4.36
CA ILE A 260 20.21 16.27 -3.65
C ILE A 260 20.55 16.77 -2.24
N ASP A 261 20.87 18.05 -2.09
CA ASP A 261 21.15 18.66 -0.79
C ASP A 261 19.93 18.57 0.15
N LEU A 262 18.72 18.64 -0.42
CA LEU A 262 17.46 18.48 0.31
C LEU A 262 17.09 17.00 0.55
N VAL A 263 17.33 16.12 -0.42
CA VAL A 263 16.96 14.69 -0.43
C VAL A 263 18.15 13.88 -0.97
N PRO A 264 19.11 13.47 -0.12
CA PRO A 264 20.34 12.83 -0.55
C PRO A 264 20.15 11.57 -1.39
N GLU A 265 19.09 10.80 -1.14
CA GLU A 265 18.77 9.60 -1.92
C GLU A 265 18.59 9.89 -3.42
N MET A 266 18.24 11.12 -3.79
CA MET A 266 18.08 11.51 -5.19
C MET A 266 19.35 11.31 -6.02
N GLU A 267 20.54 11.38 -5.43
CA GLU A 267 21.80 11.10 -6.14
C GLU A 267 21.80 9.69 -6.75
N LEU A 268 21.17 8.72 -6.09
CA LEU A 268 21.05 7.35 -6.62
C LEU A 268 20.18 7.29 -7.89
N LEU A 269 19.22 8.21 -8.02
CA LEU A 269 18.28 8.25 -9.14
C LEU A 269 18.80 9.08 -10.31
N ILE A 270 19.25 10.31 -10.05
CA ILE A 270 19.68 11.27 -11.10
C ILE A 270 21.20 11.33 -11.30
N GLY A 271 21.98 10.64 -10.47
CA GLY A 271 23.44 10.69 -10.49
C GLY A 271 24.01 11.98 -9.91
N LYS A 272 25.34 12.05 -9.82
CA LYS A 272 26.07 13.24 -9.36
C LYS A 272 25.77 14.45 -10.23
N GLN A 273 25.52 15.59 -9.58
CA GLN A 273 25.15 16.83 -10.25
C GLN A 273 26.32 17.83 -10.20
N PRO A 274 26.37 18.79 -11.15
CA PRO A 274 27.42 19.81 -11.15
C PRO A 274 27.27 20.76 -9.94
N GLU A 275 28.41 21.32 -9.50
CA GLU A 275 28.40 22.32 -8.43
C GLU A 275 27.59 23.56 -8.82
N LEU A 276 26.88 24.13 -7.84
CA LEU A 276 26.04 25.29 -8.04
C LEU A 276 26.89 26.55 -8.17
N SER A 277 26.55 27.40 -9.15
CA SER A 277 27.10 28.75 -9.25
C SER A 277 26.80 29.57 -8.00
N LYS A 278 27.79 30.35 -7.53
CA LYS A 278 27.63 31.29 -6.43
C LYS A 278 26.75 32.46 -6.87
N LEU A 279 25.65 32.68 -6.15
CA LEU A 279 24.65 33.73 -6.42
C LEU A 279 24.42 34.56 -5.14
N GLY A 280 23.77 35.72 -5.28
CA GLY A 280 23.32 36.51 -4.12
C GLY A 280 22.22 35.80 -3.32
N LEU A 281 21.98 36.21 -2.07
CA LEU A 281 21.02 35.54 -1.17
C LEU A 281 19.60 35.44 -1.74
N ASP A 282 19.09 36.50 -2.37
CA ASP A 282 17.74 36.50 -2.98
C ASP A 282 17.66 35.61 -4.22
N GLU A 283 18.72 35.57 -5.02
CA GLU A 283 18.82 34.72 -6.20
C GLU A 283 18.89 33.24 -5.81
N VAL A 284 19.58 32.91 -4.71
CA VAL A 284 19.61 31.55 -4.14
C VAL A 284 18.20 31.11 -3.75
N ARG A 285 17.42 31.95 -3.06
CA ARG A 285 16.05 31.63 -2.65
C ARG A 285 15.12 31.44 -3.86
N ASN A 286 15.20 32.31 -4.85
CA ASN A 286 14.40 32.20 -6.07
C ASN A 286 14.76 30.96 -6.89
N ARG A 287 16.06 30.64 -6.98
CA ARG A 287 16.56 29.42 -7.62
C ARG A 287 16.05 28.18 -6.90
N PHE A 288 16.10 28.15 -5.57
CA PHE A 288 15.55 27.06 -4.76
C PHE A 288 14.05 26.86 -5.03
N ASN A 289 13.25 27.92 -4.89
CA ASN A 289 11.79 27.84 -5.08
C ASN A 289 11.40 27.34 -6.48
N THR A 290 12.06 27.87 -7.51
CA THR A 290 11.82 27.46 -8.90
C THR A 290 12.20 25.98 -9.10
N THR A 291 13.36 25.56 -8.59
CA THR A 291 13.83 24.18 -8.72
C THR A 291 12.90 23.19 -8.02
N VAL A 292 12.41 23.51 -6.82
CA VAL A 292 11.44 22.67 -6.10
C VAL A 292 10.10 22.60 -6.86
N GLN A 293 9.65 23.71 -7.45
CA GLN A 293 8.43 23.69 -8.28
C GLN A 293 8.60 22.80 -9.51
N ASP A 294 9.73 22.90 -10.20
CA ASP A 294 10.02 22.11 -11.39
C ASP A 294 10.19 20.63 -11.05
N PHE A 295 10.79 20.32 -9.90
CA PHE A 295 10.82 18.98 -9.33
C PHE A 295 9.40 18.42 -9.13
N ILE A 296 8.54 19.11 -8.40
CA ILE A 296 7.16 18.64 -8.12
C ILE A 296 6.36 18.50 -9.43
N ARG A 297 6.54 19.42 -10.39
CA ARG A 297 5.91 19.33 -11.72
C ARG A 297 6.41 18.11 -12.50
N ALA A 298 7.70 17.80 -12.43
CA ALA A 298 8.29 16.64 -13.07
C ALA A 298 7.76 15.32 -12.49
N LEU A 299 7.28 15.33 -11.26
CA LEU A 299 6.73 14.13 -10.63
C LEU A 299 5.27 13.87 -11.05
N GLY A 300 4.46 14.89 -11.31
CA GLY A 300 3.06 14.71 -11.78
C GLY A 300 2.98 14.46 -13.30
N GLY A 301 2.34 13.39 -13.77
CA GLY A 301 2.19 13.09 -15.20
C GLY A 301 0.86 12.43 -15.57
N GLU A 302 0.59 12.25 -16.87
CA GLU A 302 -0.66 11.61 -17.34
C GLU A 302 -0.80 10.15 -16.89
N GLU A 303 0.34 9.46 -16.70
CA GLU A 303 0.36 8.06 -16.26
C GLU A 303 0.34 7.89 -14.73
N TYR A 304 0.64 8.94 -13.94
CA TYR A 304 0.83 8.84 -12.49
C TYR A 304 0.25 10.03 -11.73
N SER A 305 -0.56 9.72 -10.72
CA SER A 305 -0.96 10.70 -9.70
C SER A 305 -0.04 10.60 -8.49
N ILE A 306 0.30 11.74 -7.90
CA ILE A 306 1.09 11.78 -6.66
C ILE A 306 0.28 12.45 -5.58
N VAL A 307 0.16 11.75 -4.45
CA VAL A 307 -0.46 12.26 -3.23
C VAL A 307 0.66 12.48 -2.22
N ILE A 308 0.81 13.73 -1.80
CA ILE A 308 1.77 14.12 -0.77
C ILE A 308 0.98 14.41 0.50
N PHE A 309 1.17 13.60 1.53
CA PHE A 309 0.58 13.84 2.84
C PHE A 309 1.65 14.39 3.78
N LEU A 310 1.43 15.60 4.27
CA LEU A 310 2.27 16.23 5.30
C LEU A 310 1.46 16.25 6.61
N ASP A 311 1.91 15.46 7.59
CA ASP A 311 1.28 15.37 8.90
C ASP A 311 1.95 16.33 9.90
N ASP A 312 1.17 16.73 10.91
CA ASP A 312 1.60 17.65 11.97
C ASP A 312 2.15 19.01 11.48
N LEU A 313 1.49 19.61 10.48
CA LEU A 313 1.84 20.94 9.93
C LEU A 313 1.93 22.07 10.97
N GLN A 314 1.34 21.92 12.16
CA GLN A 314 1.50 22.88 13.26
C GLN A 314 2.96 23.01 13.76
N TRP A 315 3.82 22.05 13.41
CA TRP A 315 5.26 22.06 13.71
C TRP A 315 6.11 22.40 12.49
N ALA A 316 5.51 22.85 11.38
CA ALA A 316 6.25 23.27 10.20
C ALA A 316 7.10 24.51 10.50
N ASP A 317 8.23 24.60 9.80
CA ASP A 317 9.16 25.72 9.91
C ASP A 317 8.48 27.04 9.51
N SER A 318 8.79 28.12 10.24
CA SER A 318 8.27 29.47 10.02
C SER A 318 9.09 30.28 9.01
#